data_AF-A0AAC8QFB3-F1
#
_entry.id   AF-A0AAC8QFB3-F1
#
_cell.length_a   1.000
_cell.length_b   1.000
_cell.length_c   1.000
_cell.angle_alpha   90.00
_cell.angle_beta   90.00
_cell.angle_gamma   90.00
#
_symmetry.space_group_name_H-M   'P 1'
#
loop_
_entity.id
_entity.type
_entity.pdbx_description
1 polymer ?
#
loop_
_entity_poly.entity_id
_entity_poly.type
_entity_poly.pdbx_seq_one_letter_code
_entity_poly.pdbx_strand_id
1 'polypeptide(L)'
;MSGGNTVRTGDGQVRWNPGKSLWFGLVSLVAVVGAVPAFTPSAFALFVGSTVLTLCAGHSVGIHRGLIHRSYRVPVWLEYVLTYLGVLVGLDGPRALVRMHNTRDFQQNEPWCHDYFAHRQPMWRDYFWNLHCRFEFARPFEPRLDAQVEADAFHGFLQRTWMLQQLPWAVLFLAVGGLPWLVWGIFVRVAVSVTGHWLVGYVAHRHGYRGWHNEGAAVQGFNNLLFGALSMGEGWHNNHHTFPRSARLGIRWWELDLGWGFLALLRAMGLATDVLEPGEQSRAHHARPCVLPSSIRPGPDAMVLRCLHPSGRGTPCFDSPCSPLACVQARASRPSRCGLRCPDSPASRFHPKLLAWTRSTWRSS
;
A
#
# COMPACT_ATOMS: atom_id res chain seq x y z
N MET A 1 26.23 -28.36 -13.06
CA MET A 1 25.64 -27.60 -11.94
C MET A 1 24.28 -27.10 -12.40
N SER A 2 23.20 -27.81 -12.06
CA SER A 2 21.84 -27.43 -12.40
C SER A 2 21.46 -26.19 -11.58
N GLY A 3 21.49 -25.01 -12.20
CA GLY A 3 20.92 -23.80 -11.63
C GLY A 3 19.42 -23.99 -11.46
N GLY A 4 19.00 -24.45 -10.29
CA GLY A 4 17.59 -24.54 -9.95
C GLY A 4 17.02 -23.13 -9.92
N ASN A 5 16.18 -22.78 -10.90
CA ASN A 5 15.32 -21.61 -10.84
C ASN A 5 14.45 -21.72 -9.59
N THR A 6 14.89 -21.10 -8.50
CA THR A 6 14.11 -20.98 -7.28
C THR A 6 13.05 -19.90 -7.53
N VAL A 7 11.88 -20.34 -7.98
CA VAL A 7 10.70 -19.49 -8.16
C VAL A 7 10.32 -18.90 -6.79
N ARG A 8 10.35 -17.58 -6.67
CA ARG A 8 10.01 -16.82 -5.45
C ARG A 8 8.49 -16.78 -5.26
N THR A 9 8.05 -16.51 -4.03
CA THR A 9 6.62 -16.38 -3.67
C THR A 9 5.92 -15.23 -4.41
N GLY A 10 6.66 -14.21 -4.84
CA GLY A 10 6.13 -13.08 -5.62
C GLY A 10 6.32 -13.19 -7.13
N ASP A 11 6.90 -14.28 -7.65
CA ASP A 11 7.11 -14.44 -9.08
C ASP A 11 5.76 -14.65 -9.79
N GLY A 12 5.58 -14.01 -10.94
CA GLY A 12 4.32 -14.05 -11.68
C GLY A 12 4.33 -13.09 -12.85
N GLN A 13 3.17 -12.91 -13.47
CA GLN A 13 2.99 -12.06 -14.64
C GLN A 13 1.77 -11.17 -14.50
N VAL A 14 1.88 -9.94 -15.02
CA VAL A 14 0.75 -9.02 -15.13
C VAL A 14 -0.02 -9.37 -16.41
N ARG A 15 -1.31 -9.71 -16.27
CA ARG A 15 -2.20 -10.02 -17.39
C ARG A 15 -3.33 -9.01 -17.47
N TRP A 16 -3.66 -8.60 -18.69
CA TRP A 16 -4.80 -7.73 -18.94
C TRP A 16 -6.11 -8.39 -18.44
N ASN A 17 -6.95 -7.59 -17.79
CA ASN A 17 -8.27 -7.99 -17.31
C ASN A 17 -9.34 -7.24 -18.14
N PRO A 18 -9.99 -7.91 -19.12
CA PRO A 18 -10.95 -7.26 -20.00
C PRO A 18 -12.17 -6.72 -19.26
N GLY A 19 -12.69 -7.46 -18.28
CA GLY A 19 -13.88 -7.07 -17.53
C GLY A 19 -13.64 -5.82 -16.68
N LYS A 20 -12.53 -5.78 -15.95
CA LYS A 20 -12.11 -4.59 -15.17
C LYS A 20 -11.88 -3.39 -16.09
N SER A 21 -11.23 -3.63 -17.23
CA SER A 21 -10.92 -2.58 -18.22
C SER A 21 -12.16 -2.00 -18.88
N LEU A 22 -13.12 -2.85 -19.25
CA LEU A 22 -14.37 -2.42 -19.85
C LEU A 22 -15.19 -1.61 -18.84
N TRP A 23 -15.35 -2.11 -17.62
CA TRP A 23 -16.04 -1.41 -16.54
C TRP A 23 -15.45 -0.02 -16.31
N PHE A 24 -14.16 0.04 -15.96
CA PHE A 24 -13.55 1.29 -15.57
C PHE A 24 -13.33 2.23 -16.76
N GLY A 25 -13.05 1.69 -17.94
CA GLY A 25 -12.92 2.45 -19.18
C GLY A 25 -14.23 3.13 -19.59
N LEU A 26 -15.36 2.41 -19.54
CA LEU A 26 -16.68 3.01 -19.82
C LEU A 26 -17.05 4.07 -18.79
N VAL A 27 -16.84 3.79 -17.51
CA VAL A 27 -17.11 4.77 -16.44
C VAL A 27 -16.29 6.03 -16.65
N SER A 28 -15.00 5.89 -16.94
CA SER A 28 -14.09 7.02 -17.16
C SER A 28 -14.43 7.78 -18.44
N LEU A 29 -14.83 7.10 -19.51
CA LEU A 29 -15.24 7.73 -20.76
C LEU A 29 -16.46 8.63 -20.55
N VAL A 30 -17.51 8.11 -19.88
CA VAL A 30 -18.71 8.90 -19.57
C VAL A 30 -18.37 10.05 -18.63
N ALA A 31 -17.50 9.84 -17.64
CA ALA A 31 -17.03 10.91 -16.76
C ALA A 31 -16.34 12.03 -17.53
N VAL A 32 -15.37 11.70 -18.40
CA VAL A 32 -14.59 12.69 -19.17
C VAL A 32 -15.47 13.47 -20.15
N VAL A 33 -16.32 12.77 -20.91
CA VAL A 33 -17.20 13.40 -21.90
C VAL A 33 -18.35 14.16 -21.23
N GLY A 34 -18.89 13.63 -20.14
CA GLY A 34 -20.10 14.13 -19.48
C GLY A 34 -19.86 15.18 -18.40
N ALA A 35 -18.69 15.22 -17.75
CA ALA A 35 -18.48 16.07 -16.57
C ALA A 35 -18.78 17.55 -16.83
N VAL A 36 -18.19 18.12 -17.89
CA VAL A 36 -18.36 19.53 -18.25
C VAL A 36 -19.81 19.85 -18.68
N PRO A 37 -20.42 19.15 -19.67
CA PRO A 37 -21.78 19.48 -20.10
C PRO A 37 -22.85 19.20 -19.04
N ALA A 38 -22.58 18.26 -18.12
CA ALA A 38 -23.52 17.90 -17.05
C ALA A 38 -23.23 18.64 -15.72
N PHE A 39 -22.33 19.63 -15.72
CA PHE A 39 -21.99 20.36 -14.49
C PHE A 39 -23.15 21.23 -14.03
N THR A 40 -23.53 21.04 -12.77
CA THR A 40 -24.38 21.97 -12.00
C THR A 40 -23.85 22.04 -10.57
N PRO A 41 -24.07 23.15 -9.83
CA PRO A 41 -23.64 23.25 -8.44
C PRO A 41 -24.19 22.12 -7.54
N SER A 42 -25.44 21.70 -7.77
CA SER A 42 -26.06 20.62 -7.00
C SER A 42 -25.47 19.25 -7.32
N ALA A 43 -25.19 18.96 -8.60
CA ALA A 43 -24.52 17.73 -9.02
C ALA A 43 -23.09 17.65 -8.50
N PHE A 44 -22.37 18.79 -8.48
CA PHE A 44 -21.04 18.87 -7.89
C PHE A 44 -21.07 18.66 -6.37
N ALA A 45 -22.02 19.28 -5.67
CA ALA A 45 -22.21 19.07 -4.23
C ALA A 45 -22.54 17.60 -3.89
N LEU A 46 -23.41 16.97 -4.69
CA LEU A 46 -23.70 15.53 -4.60
C LEU A 46 -22.42 14.70 -4.76
N PHE A 47 -21.63 14.98 -5.81
CA PHE A 47 -20.35 14.32 -6.04
C PHE A 47 -19.42 14.45 -4.83
N VAL A 48 -19.21 15.66 -4.29
CA VAL A 48 -18.34 15.88 -3.13
C VAL A 48 -18.85 15.11 -1.91
N GLY A 49 -20.13 15.29 -1.56
CA GLY A 49 -20.72 14.66 -0.37
C GLY A 49 -20.70 13.13 -0.44
N SER A 50 -21.09 12.56 -1.58
CA SER A 50 -21.08 11.11 -1.77
C SER A 50 -19.66 10.53 -1.88
N THR A 51 -18.70 11.27 -2.43
CA THR A 51 -17.27 10.88 -2.43
C THR A 51 -16.73 10.82 -1.01
N VAL A 52 -16.92 11.88 -0.21
CA VAL A 52 -16.47 11.91 1.18
C VAL A 52 -17.11 10.79 1.99
N LEU A 53 -18.43 10.58 1.84
CA LEU A 53 -19.14 9.51 2.52
C LEU A 53 -18.59 8.12 2.18
N THR A 54 -18.47 7.81 0.90
CA THR A 54 -18.05 6.46 0.44
C THR A 54 -16.57 6.19 0.70
N LEU A 55 -15.68 7.20 0.58
CA LEU A 55 -14.27 7.04 0.90
C LEU A 55 -14.01 6.97 2.42
N CYS A 56 -14.62 7.86 3.20
CA CYS A 56 -14.38 7.94 4.65
C CYS A 56 -15.04 6.78 5.39
N ALA A 57 -16.37 6.70 5.36
CA ALA A 57 -17.11 5.68 6.08
C ALA A 57 -16.97 4.31 5.41
N GLY A 58 -17.02 4.29 4.07
CA GLY A 58 -17.02 3.05 3.30
C GLY A 58 -15.65 2.39 3.19
N HIS A 59 -14.76 2.98 2.39
CA HIS A 59 -13.46 2.39 2.11
C HIS A 59 -12.53 2.44 3.32
N SER A 60 -12.27 3.64 3.85
CA SER A 60 -11.25 3.87 4.87
C SER A 60 -11.64 3.24 6.22
N VAL A 61 -12.86 3.46 6.68
CA VAL A 61 -13.33 2.89 7.96
C VAL A 61 -13.85 1.46 7.75
N GLY A 62 -14.84 1.26 6.89
CA GLY A 62 -15.50 -0.03 6.69
C GLY A 62 -14.61 -1.15 6.17
N ILE A 63 -13.95 -0.95 5.03
CA ILE A 63 -13.17 -2.00 4.37
C ILE A 63 -11.76 -2.06 4.92
N HIS A 64 -11.02 -0.95 4.91
CA HIS A 64 -9.60 -0.93 5.25
C HIS A 64 -9.37 -1.16 6.76
N ARG A 65 -9.84 -0.27 7.63
CA ARG A 65 -9.69 -0.46 9.09
C ARG A 65 -10.56 -1.61 9.63
N GLY A 66 -11.76 -1.79 9.08
CA GLY A 66 -12.73 -2.79 9.50
C GLY A 66 -12.39 -4.19 8.99
N LEU A 67 -12.79 -4.50 7.74
CA LEU A 67 -12.68 -5.87 7.19
C LEU A 67 -11.25 -6.38 7.00
N ILE A 68 -10.32 -5.52 6.57
CA ILE A 68 -8.95 -5.92 6.26
C ILE A 68 -8.14 -6.07 7.55
N HIS A 69 -8.06 -5.01 8.35
CA HIS A 69 -7.14 -4.97 9.49
C HIS A 69 -7.75 -5.37 10.83
N ARG A 70 -9.08 -5.50 10.90
CA ARG A 70 -9.82 -5.80 12.14
C ARG A 70 -9.33 -4.92 13.28
N SER A 71 -9.25 -3.61 13.01
CA SER A 71 -8.73 -2.60 13.92
C SER A 71 -9.77 -2.15 14.96
N TYR A 72 -11.01 -2.60 14.84
CA TYR A 72 -12.11 -2.35 15.77
C TYR A 72 -13.22 -3.40 15.58
N ARG A 73 -14.23 -3.38 16.45
CA ARG A 73 -15.49 -4.12 16.30
C ARG A 73 -16.68 -3.19 16.28
N VAL A 74 -17.70 -3.54 15.49
CA VAL A 74 -19.00 -2.87 15.41
C VAL A 74 -20.11 -3.92 15.35
N PRO A 75 -21.37 -3.58 15.64
CA PRO A 75 -22.52 -4.44 15.33
C PRO A 75 -22.54 -4.84 13.84
N VAL A 76 -22.99 -6.05 13.55
CA VAL A 76 -23.00 -6.63 12.19
C VAL A 76 -23.75 -5.74 11.19
N TRP A 77 -24.88 -5.14 11.57
CA TRP A 77 -25.62 -4.25 10.68
C TRP A 77 -24.78 -3.03 10.26
N LEU A 78 -23.94 -2.51 11.16
CA LEU A 78 -23.08 -1.37 10.88
C LEU A 78 -21.88 -1.80 10.03
N GLU A 79 -21.29 -2.97 10.28
CA GLU A 79 -20.26 -3.56 9.41
C GLU A 79 -20.79 -3.69 7.96
N TYR A 80 -22.03 -4.16 7.80
CA TYR A 80 -22.67 -4.28 6.49
C TYR A 80 -22.91 -2.93 5.81
N VAL A 81 -23.40 -1.92 6.56
CA VAL A 81 -23.59 -0.57 6.02
C VAL A 81 -22.26 0.03 5.56
N LEU A 82 -21.22 -0.04 6.40
CA LEU A 82 -19.90 0.49 6.06
C LEU A 82 -19.29 -0.27 4.86
N THR A 83 -19.41 -1.59 4.82
CA THR A 83 -18.94 -2.41 3.70
C THR A 83 -19.67 -2.07 2.40
N TYR A 84 -20.99 -1.88 2.46
CA TYR A 84 -21.80 -1.48 1.31
C TYR A 84 -21.35 -0.12 0.76
N LEU A 85 -21.14 0.87 1.63
CA LEU A 85 -20.59 2.17 1.23
C LEU A 85 -19.19 2.05 0.60
N GLY A 86 -18.37 1.12 1.09
CA GLY A 86 -17.05 0.84 0.51
C GLY A 86 -17.12 0.23 -0.89
N VAL A 87 -18.08 -0.66 -1.14
CA VAL A 87 -18.36 -1.20 -2.48
C VAL A 87 -18.78 -0.11 -3.45
N LEU A 88 -19.52 0.91 -2.98
CA LEU A 88 -19.91 2.02 -3.83
C LEU A 88 -18.73 2.83 -4.35
N VAL A 89 -17.53 2.76 -3.76
CA VAL A 89 -16.30 3.38 -4.32
C VAL A 89 -15.98 2.84 -5.71
N GLY A 90 -16.37 1.59 -6.01
CA GLY A 90 -16.27 0.99 -7.35
C GLY A 90 -14.91 0.37 -7.67
N LEU A 91 -14.14 -0.02 -6.65
CA LEU A 91 -12.83 -0.66 -6.81
C LEU A 91 -12.96 -2.16 -7.16
N ASP A 92 -13.64 -2.92 -6.31
CA ASP A 92 -13.98 -4.34 -6.49
C ASP A 92 -15.00 -4.74 -5.40
N GLY A 93 -15.42 -6.01 -5.37
CA GLY A 93 -16.15 -6.60 -4.27
C GLY A 93 -15.31 -6.72 -2.98
N PRO A 94 -15.96 -6.83 -1.81
CA PRO A 94 -15.27 -6.71 -0.52
C PRO A 94 -14.25 -7.84 -0.30
N ARG A 95 -14.54 -9.08 -0.72
CA ARG A 95 -13.61 -10.21 -0.55
C ARG A 95 -12.37 -10.06 -1.44
N ALA A 96 -12.58 -9.61 -2.68
CA ALA A 96 -11.49 -9.34 -3.61
C ALA A 96 -10.59 -8.19 -3.14
N LEU A 97 -11.17 -7.12 -2.59
CA LEU A 97 -10.41 -6.03 -1.99
C LEU A 97 -9.56 -6.51 -0.81
N VAL A 98 -10.12 -7.30 0.10
CA VAL A 98 -9.36 -7.86 1.23
C VAL A 98 -8.20 -8.74 0.74
N ARG A 99 -8.46 -9.64 -0.22
CA ARG A 99 -7.39 -10.48 -0.78
C ARG A 99 -6.32 -9.65 -1.49
N MET A 100 -6.71 -8.65 -2.29
CA MET A 100 -5.76 -7.79 -2.99
C MET A 100 -4.88 -7.01 -2.00
N HIS A 101 -5.47 -6.45 -0.93
CA HIS A 101 -4.73 -5.75 0.10
C HIS A 101 -3.77 -6.68 0.83
N ASN A 102 -4.26 -7.80 1.36
CA ASN A 102 -3.43 -8.78 2.08
C ASN A 102 -2.31 -9.35 1.20
N THR A 103 -2.57 -9.54 -0.09
CA THR A 103 -1.53 -9.91 -1.07
C THR A 103 -0.45 -8.84 -1.12
N ARG A 104 -0.84 -7.58 -1.31
CA ARG A 104 0.10 -6.47 -1.46
C ARG A 104 0.94 -6.30 -0.20
N ASP A 105 0.32 -6.26 0.97
CA ASP A 105 1.01 -6.14 2.24
C ASP A 105 2.01 -7.26 2.46
N PHE A 106 1.59 -8.50 2.20
CA PHE A 106 2.49 -9.66 2.29
C PHE A 106 3.69 -9.48 1.37
N GLN A 107 3.45 -9.25 0.07
CA GLN A 107 4.52 -9.15 -0.94
C GLN A 107 5.48 -7.98 -0.66
N GLN A 108 4.98 -6.86 -0.14
CA GLN A 108 5.80 -5.70 0.18
C GLN A 108 6.69 -5.89 1.41
N ASN A 109 6.28 -6.74 2.34
CA ASN A 109 7.06 -7.09 3.54
C ASN A 109 8.06 -8.23 3.32
N GLU A 110 8.00 -8.92 2.18
CA GLU A 110 9.02 -9.89 1.80
C GLU A 110 10.34 -9.20 1.41
N PRO A 111 11.50 -9.90 1.49
CA PRO A 111 12.80 -9.37 1.07
C PRO A 111 12.88 -8.99 -0.41
N TRP A 112 11.96 -9.53 -1.23
CA TRP A 112 11.81 -9.18 -2.63
C TRP A 112 10.32 -9.04 -2.97
N CYS A 113 9.99 -8.02 -3.76
CA CYS A 113 8.62 -7.70 -4.16
C CYS A 113 8.58 -7.37 -5.65
N HIS A 114 7.65 -7.98 -6.38
CA HIS A 114 7.40 -7.65 -7.79
C HIS A 114 6.90 -6.21 -7.94
N ASP A 115 7.27 -5.55 -9.05
CA ASP A 115 6.99 -4.13 -9.29
C ASP A 115 5.49 -3.78 -9.35
N TYR A 116 4.64 -4.77 -9.66
CA TYR A 116 3.17 -4.64 -9.63
C TYR A 116 2.66 -4.23 -8.25
N PHE A 117 3.19 -4.85 -7.18
CA PHE A 117 2.82 -4.53 -5.81
C PHE A 117 3.67 -3.39 -5.26
N ALA A 118 4.93 -3.28 -5.67
CA ALA A 118 5.86 -2.27 -5.16
C ALA A 118 5.63 -0.85 -5.71
N HIS A 119 4.73 -0.70 -6.67
CA HIS A 119 4.52 0.54 -7.41
C HIS A 119 5.82 1.13 -7.96
N ARG A 120 6.71 0.33 -8.57
CA ARG A 120 8.02 0.80 -9.10
C ARG A 120 7.99 1.19 -10.58
N GLN A 121 6.85 1.02 -11.25
CA GLN A 121 6.74 1.34 -12.68
C GLN A 121 6.44 2.80 -13.00
N PRO A 122 6.85 3.34 -14.16
CA PRO A 122 6.44 4.67 -14.58
C PRO A 122 4.92 4.83 -14.48
N MET A 123 4.46 6.04 -14.12
CA MET A 123 3.07 6.30 -13.72
C MET A 123 2.03 5.69 -14.66
N TRP A 124 2.19 5.84 -15.98
CA TRP A 124 1.25 5.30 -16.97
C TRP A 124 1.20 3.76 -16.98
N ARG A 125 2.36 3.10 -16.78
CA ARG A 125 2.45 1.63 -16.75
C ARG A 125 1.86 1.10 -15.46
N ASP A 126 2.14 1.78 -14.35
CA ASP A 126 1.60 1.44 -13.04
C ASP A 126 0.07 1.60 -12.98
N TYR A 127 -0.43 2.70 -13.54
CA TYR A 127 -1.86 2.97 -13.74
C TYR A 127 -2.52 1.85 -14.52
N PHE A 128 -1.97 1.52 -15.69
CA PHE A 128 -2.51 0.46 -16.52
C PHE A 128 -2.48 -0.89 -15.79
N TRP A 129 -1.36 -1.24 -15.15
CA TRP A 129 -1.24 -2.48 -14.40
C TRP A 129 -2.27 -2.58 -13.27
N ASN A 130 -2.39 -1.56 -12.42
CA ASN A 130 -3.25 -1.65 -11.24
C ASN A 130 -4.74 -1.50 -11.56
N LEU A 131 -5.11 -0.71 -12.58
CA LEU A 131 -6.51 -0.45 -12.91
C LEU A 131 -7.06 -1.34 -14.03
N HIS A 132 -6.21 -1.90 -14.89
CA HIS A 132 -6.65 -2.67 -16.07
C HIS A 132 -6.14 -4.11 -16.10
N CYS A 133 -5.20 -4.48 -15.23
CA CYS A 133 -4.63 -5.82 -15.19
C CYS A 133 -4.89 -6.53 -13.86
N ARG A 134 -4.64 -7.84 -13.87
CA ARG A 134 -4.51 -8.71 -12.70
C ARG A 134 -3.10 -9.29 -12.65
N PHE A 135 -2.65 -9.66 -11.47
CA PHE A 135 -1.40 -10.40 -11.30
C PHE A 135 -1.69 -11.89 -11.22
N GLU A 136 -0.99 -12.69 -12.03
CA GLU A 136 -1.06 -14.15 -12.01
C GLU A 136 0.25 -14.68 -11.45
N PHE A 137 0.19 -15.26 -10.26
CA PHE A 137 1.36 -15.86 -9.62
C PHE A 137 1.82 -17.11 -10.38
N ALA A 138 3.14 -17.32 -10.43
CA ALA A 138 3.74 -18.52 -11.02
C ALA A 138 3.44 -19.78 -10.19
N ARG A 139 3.06 -19.62 -8.92
CA ARG A 139 2.57 -20.67 -8.03
C ARG A 139 1.29 -20.18 -7.35
N PRO A 140 0.33 -21.07 -7.04
CA PRO A 140 -0.86 -20.68 -6.28
C PRO A 140 -0.47 -19.95 -5.00
N PHE A 141 -0.93 -18.71 -4.88
CA PHE A 141 -0.77 -17.87 -3.71
C PHE A 141 -2.14 -17.35 -3.34
N GLU A 142 -2.65 -17.79 -2.21
CA GLU A 142 -3.91 -17.31 -1.67
C GLU A 142 -3.65 -16.63 -0.32
N PRO A 143 -3.78 -15.30 -0.25
CA PRO A 143 -3.76 -14.61 1.02
C PRO A 143 -4.95 -15.06 1.87
N ARG A 144 -4.73 -15.12 3.17
CA ARG A 144 -5.77 -15.44 4.14
C ARG A 144 -6.88 -14.39 4.05
N LEU A 145 -8.11 -14.87 3.87
CA LEU A 145 -9.34 -14.13 4.15
C LEU A 145 -9.84 -14.59 5.51
N ASP A 146 -10.46 -13.69 6.27
CA ASP A 146 -11.17 -14.08 7.49
C ASP A 146 -12.28 -15.08 7.12
N ALA A 147 -12.28 -16.26 7.75
CA ALA A 147 -13.23 -17.33 7.46
C ALA A 147 -14.69 -16.88 7.61
N GLN A 148 -14.97 -15.94 8.51
CA GLN A 148 -16.30 -15.36 8.67
C GLN A 148 -16.70 -14.53 7.45
N VAL A 149 -15.79 -13.67 6.94
CA VAL A 149 -16.04 -12.85 5.74
C VAL A 149 -16.17 -13.72 4.48
N GLU A 150 -15.41 -14.82 4.43
CA GLU A 150 -15.47 -15.78 3.34
C GLU A 150 -16.79 -16.56 3.29
N ALA A 151 -17.30 -16.97 4.45
CA ALA A 151 -18.57 -17.69 4.56
C ALA A 151 -19.80 -16.77 4.50
N ASP A 152 -19.66 -15.48 4.83
CA ASP A 152 -20.78 -14.57 4.99
C ASP A 152 -21.55 -14.27 3.68
N ALA A 153 -22.85 -14.53 3.69
CA ALA A 153 -23.70 -14.43 2.51
C ALA A 153 -23.85 -12.99 1.98
N PHE A 154 -23.88 -11.99 2.86
CA PHE A 154 -24.00 -10.58 2.48
C PHE A 154 -22.75 -10.11 1.74
N HIS A 155 -21.57 -10.38 2.28
CA HIS A 155 -20.29 -10.11 1.61
C HIS A 155 -20.18 -10.88 0.29
N GLY A 156 -20.72 -12.11 0.22
CA GLY A 156 -20.76 -12.90 -1.01
C GLY A 156 -21.74 -12.35 -2.07
N PHE A 157 -22.85 -11.75 -1.65
CA PHE A 157 -23.77 -11.02 -2.53
C PHE A 157 -23.09 -9.77 -3.09
N LEU A 158 -22.52 -8.94 -2.23
CA LEU A 158 -21.77 -7.75 -2.65
C LEU A 158 -20.60 -8.11 -3.56
N GLN A 159 -19.87 -9.19 -3.27
CA GLN A 159 -18.76 -9.65 -4.11
C GLN A 159 -19.18 -9.95 -5.55
N ARG A 160 -20.36 -10.53 -5.76
CA ARG A 160 -20.86 -10.89 -7.09
C ARG A 160 -21.49 -9.73 -7.83
N THR A 161 -21.98 -8.73 -7.10
CA THR A 161 -22.84 -7.67 -7.63
C THR A 161 -22.23 -6.27 -7.52
N TRP A 162 -20.98 -6.14 -7.08
CA TRP A 162 -20.38 -4.85 -6.74
C TRP A 162 -20.51 -3.77 -7.83
N MET A 163 -20.38 -4.13 -9.11
CA MET A 163 -20.61 -3.20 -10.23
C MET A 163 -22.07 -2.76 -10.32
N LEU A 164 -23.00 -3.70 -10.13
CA LEU A 164 -24.45 -3.47 -10.18
C LEU A 164 -24.96 -2.64 -8.99
N GLN A 165 -24.21 -2.57 -7.89
CA GLN A 165 -24.58 -1.76 -6.73
C GLN A 165 -24.63 -0.25 -7.04
N GLN A 166 -24.09 0.20 -8.18
CA GLN A 166 -24.27 1.56 -8.67
C GLN A 166 -25.68 1.82 -9.20
N LEU A 167 -26.41 0.79 -9.67
CA LEU A 167 -27.68 0.96 -10.37
C LEU A 167 -28.80 1.58 -9.53
N PRO A 168 -29.03 1.19 -8.26
CA PRO A 168 -30.06 1.83 -7.44
C PRO A 168 -29.82 3.34 -7.28
N TRP A 169 -28.56 3.73 -7.09
CA TRP A 169 -28.16 5.13 -6.98
C TRP A 169 -28.22 5.86 -8.32
N ALA A 170 -27.87 5.19 -9.42
CA ALA A 170 -28.01 5.74 -10.77
C ALA A 170 -29.46 6.10 -11.08
N VAL A 171 -30.40 5.19 -10.79
CA VAL A 171 -31.84 5.43 -10.97
C VAL A 171 -32.31 6.57 -10.08
N LEU A 172 -31.93 6.58 -8.80
CA LEU A 172 -32.31 7.63 -7.86
C LEU A 172 -31.79 9.01 -8.31
N PHE A 173 -30.51 9.10 -8.67
CA PHE A 173 -29.90 10.36 -9.08
C PHE A 173 -30.47 10.88 -10.39
N LEU A 174 -30.76 9.99 -11.35
CA LEU A 174 -31.44 10.35 -12.59
C LEU A 174 -32.87 10.87 -12.30
N ALA A 175 -33.62 10.22 -11.41
CA ALA A 175 -34.98 10.61 -11.06
C ALA A 175 -35.04 11.97 -10.33
N VAL A 176 -34.08 12.24 -9.45
CA VAL A 176 -34.10 13.45 -8.60
C VAL A 176 -33.48 14.66 -9.30
N GLY A 177 -32.33 14.49 -9.97
CA GLY A 177 -31.56 15.61 -10.54
C GLY A 177 -31.11 15.39 -11.98
N GLY A 178 -31.72 14.44 -12.69
CA GLY A 178 -31.50 14.22 -14.10
C GLY A 178 -30.10 13.73 -14.45
N LEU A 179 -29.72 13.94 -15.72
CA LEU A 179 -28.40 13.59 -16.22
C LEU A 179 -27.25 14.24 -15.43
N PRO A 180 -27.32 15.51 -14.96
CA PRO A 180 -26.30 16.10 -14.10
C PRO A 180 -25.96 15.26 -12.88
N TRP A 181 -26.98 14.84 -12.12
CA TRP A 181 -26.78 14.05 -10.91
C TRP A 181 -26.30 12.63 -11.20
N LEU A 182 -26.80 12.01 -12.27
CA LEU A 182 -26.33 10.70 -12.71
C LEU A 182 -24.83 10.74 -13.09
N VAL A 183 -24.44 11.69 -13.94
CA VAL A 183 -23.07 11.83 -14.43
C VAL A 183 -22.12 12.11 -13.28
N TRP A 184 -22.42 13.08 -12.42
CA TRP A 184 -21.53 13.47 -11.34
C TRP A 184 -21.56 12.50 -10.15
N GLY A 185 -22.75 12.04 -9.75
CA GLY A 185 -22.95 11.16 -8.60
C GLY A 185 -22.50 9.72 -8.82
N ILE A 186 -22.47 9.24 -10.07
CA ILE A 186 -21.99 7.88 -10.41
C ILE A 186 -20.68 7.94 -11.18
N PHE A 187 -20.70 8.47 -12.40
CA PHE A 187 -19.58 8.28 -13.34
C PHE A 187 -18.34 9.07 -12.91
N VAL A 188 -18.47 10.37 -12.66
CA VAL A 188 -17.37 11.21 -12.18
C VAL A 188 -16.89 10.74 -10.81
N ARG A 189 -17.83 10.46 -9.89
CA ARG A 189 -17.52 9.94 -8.55
C ARG A 189 -16.67 8.68 -8.60
N VAL A 190 -17.11 7.64 -9.32
CA VAL A 190 -16.38 6.37 -9.41
C VAL A 190 -15.05 6.56 -10.14
N ALA A 191 -15.03 7.31 -11.26
CA ALA A 191 -13.79 7.57 -12.00
C ALA A 191 -12.71 8.24 -11.14
N VAL A 192 -13.10 9.30 -10.42
CA VAL A 192 -12.20 10.03 -9.51
C VAL A 192 -11.81 9.18 -8.31
N SER A 193 -12.74 8.44 -7.71
CA SER A 193 -12.46 7.62 -6.52
C SER A 193 -11.51 6.47 -6.82
N VAL A 194 -11.74 5.73 -7.92
CA VAL A 194 -10.87 4.61 -8.34
C VAL A 194 -9.48 5.11 -8.74
N THR A 195 -9.42 6.19 -9.54
CA THR A 195 -8.14 6.80 -9.94
C THR A 195 -7.40 7.35 -8.72
N GLY A 196 -8.10 8.08 -7.85
CA GLY A 196 -7.56 8.68 -6.65
C GLY A 196 -7.01 7.64 -5.68
N HIS A 197 -7.72 6.54 -5.48
CA HIS A 197 -7.27 5.43 -4.65
C HIS A 197 -5.96 4.82 -5.17
N TRP A 198 -5.84 4.57 -6.47
CA TRP A 198 -4.57 4.13 -7.06
C TRP A 198 -3.46 5.19 -6.90
N LEU A 199 -3.78 6.46 -7.15
CA LEU A 199 -2.82 7.56 -7.08
C LEU A 199 -2.23 7.71 -5.67
N VAL A 200 -3.07 7.59 -4.63
CA VAL A 200 -2.64 7.59 -3.22
C VAL A 200 -1.62 6.47 -3.00
N GLY A 201 -1.94 5.23 -3.39
CA GLY A 201 -1.02 4.10 -3.26
C GLY A 201 0.30 4.32 -4.03
N TYR A 202 0.21 4.78 -5.28
CA TYR A 202 1.37 5.05 -6.12
C TYR A 202 2.31 6.11 -5.51
N VAL A 203 1.74 7.23 -5.04
CA VAL A 203 2.52 8.32 -4.44
C VAL A 203 3.07 7.90 -3.08
N ALA A 204 2.24 7.28 -2.24
CA ALA A 204 2.62 6.93 -0.88
C ALA A 204 3.62 5.76 -0.80
N HIS A 205 3.88 5.04 -1.89
CA HIS A 205 5.01 4.08 -1.97
C HIS A 205 6.31 4.69 -2.51
N ARG A 206 6.33 5.99 -2.83
CA ARG A 206 7.48 6.63 -3.49
C ARG A 206 7.91 7.95 -2.88
N HIS A 207 6.96 8.77 -2.43
CA HIS A 207 7.21 10.16 -2.09
C HIS A 207 6.53 10.53 -0.78
N GLY A 208 7.28 11.21 0.08
CA GLY A 208 6.81 11.71 1.36
C GLY A 208 7.87 11.58 2.43
N TYR A 209 7.48 11.80 3.68
CA TYR A 209 8.36 11.57 4.83
C TYR A 209 8.08 10.21 5.47
N ARG A 210 8.99 9.76 6.34
CA ARG A 210 8.84 8.52 7.10
C ARG A 210 9.06 8.81 8.58
N GLY A 211 8.18 8.28 9.43
CA GLY A 211 8.40 8.20 10.87
C GLY A 211 9.13 6.94 11.29
N TRP A 212 9.07 5.87 10.49
CA TRP A 212 9.71 4.59 10.77
C TRP A 212 10.31 3.96 9.52
N HIS A 213 11.34 3.18 9.74
CA HIS A 213 11.93 2.27 8.76
C HIS A 213 11.52 0.85 9.11
N ASN A 214 10.85 0.16 8.19
CA ASN A 214 10.44 -1.24 8.36
C ASN A 214 11.57 -2.15 7.86
N GLU A 215 12.29 -2.80 8.77
CA GLU A 215 13.43 -3.66 8.44
C GLU A 215 12.98 -4.93 7.72
N GLY A 216 13.71 -5.31 6.66
CA GLY A 216 13.41 -6.52 5.89
C GLY A 216 12.34 -6.37 4.81
N ALA A 217 11.52 -5.32 4.87
CA ALA A 217 10.51 -5.04 3.84
C ALA A 217 11.14 -4.50 2.54
N ALA A 218 10.88 -5.15 1.41
CA ALA A 218 11.34 -4.71 0.09
C ALA A 218 10.77 -3.34 -0.33
N VAL A 219 9.65 -2.93 0.26
CA VAL A 219 8.97 -1.67 -0.07
C VAL A 219 8.67 -0.91 1.21
N GLN A 220 8.93 0.39 1.20
CA GLN A 220 8.59 1.29 2.31
C GLN A 220 7.37 2.12 1.93
N GLY A 221 6.47 2.33 2.88
CA GLY A 221 5.44 3.38 2.78
C GLY A 221 6.00 4.74 3.18
N PHE A 222 5.36 5.81 2.71
CA PHE A 222 5.66 7.21 2.98
C PHE A 222 4.38 7.95 3.39
N ASN A 223 4.50 8.82 4.38
CA ASN A 223 3.43 9.73 4.76
C ASN A 223 3.43 10.93 3.83
N ASN A 224 2.23 11.32 3.37
CA ASN A 224 2.06 12.46 2.51
C ASN A 224 0.95 13.38 3.04
N LEU A 225 1.26 14.66 3.25
CA LEU A 225 0.32 15.61 3.85
C LEU A 225 -0.94 15.83 3.01
N LEU A 226 -0.76 16.07 1.71
CA LEU A 226 -1.87 16.33 0.79
C LEU A 226 -2.74 15.08 0.64
N PHE A 227 -2.12 13.95 0.33
CA PHE A 227 -2.85 12.70 0.14
C PHE A 227 -3.44 12.19 1.45
N GLY A 228 -2.78 12.36 2.59
CA GLY A 228 -3.32 12.02 3.91
C GLY A 228 -4.64 12.73 4.20
N ALA A 229 -4.69 14.04 3.95
CA ALA A 229 -5.91 14.83 4.09
C ALA A 229 -7.01 14.44 3.07
N LEU A 230 -6.66 14.35 1.78
CA LEU A 230 -7.64 14.10 0.71
C LEU A 230 -8.18 12.67 0.69
N SER A 231 -7.42 11.70 1.20
CA SER A 231 -7.79 10.29 1.23
C SER A 231 -8.34 9.84 2.58
N MET A 232 -8.80 10.76 3.42
CA MET A 232 -9.41 10.44 4.72
C MET A 232 -8.47 9.69 5.68
N GLY A 233 -7.16 9.93 5.56
CA GLY A 233 -6.10 9.32 6.37
C GLY A 233 -5.27 8.24 5.68
N GLU A 234 -5.69 7.75 4.51
CA GLU A 234 -5.01 6.64 3.81
C GLU A 234 -3.59 7.00 3.32
N GLY A 235 -3.32 8.29 3.12
CA GLY A 235 -1.99 8.80 2.75
C GLY A 235 -0.95 8.81 3.87
N TRP A 236 -1.33 8.43 5.11
CA TRP A 236 -0.39 8.19 6.22
C TRP A 236 0.21 6.79 6.13
N HIS A 237 0.76 6.49 4.96
CA HIS A 237 1.05 5.12 4.55
C HIS A 237 2.26 4.54 5.26
N ASN A 238 3.24 5.36 5.65
CA ASN A 238 4.35 4.89 6.49
C ASN A 238 3.85 4.50 7.88
N ASN A 239 2.93 5.27 8.47
CA ASN A 239 2.28 4.92 9.75
C ASN A 239 1.49 3.63 9.60
N HIS A 240 0.72 3.50 8.50
CA HIS A 240 -0.12 2.34 8.23
C HIS A 240 0.70 1.04 8.06
N HIS A 241 1.68 1.05 7.16
CA HIS A 241 2.63 -0.07 6.98
C HIS A 241 3.39 -0.42 8.25
N THR A 242 3.42 0.53 9.18
CA THR A 242 4.11 0.39 10.44
C THR A 242 3.22 -0.29 11.49
N PHE A 243 2.00 0.21 11.66
CA PHE A 243 1.01 -0.28 12.60
C PHE A 243 -0.25 -0.70 11.82
N PRO A 244 -0.22 -1.82 11.08
CA PRO A 244 -1.28 -2.16 10.12
C PRO A 244 -2.63 -2.34 10.80
N ARG A 245 -2.65 -2.86 12.03
CA ARG A 245 -3.87 -3.04 12.82
C ARG A 245 -4.35 -1.77 13.52
N SER A 246 -3.72 -0.63 13.27
CA SER A 246 -4.10 0.62 13.94
C SER A 246 -5.33 1.17 13.26
N ALA A 247 -6.35 1.46 14.05
CA ALA A 247 -7.49 2.24 13.61
C ALA A 247 -7.11 3.70 13.36
N ARG A 248 -6.04 4.19 13.99
CA ARG A 248 -5.53 5.55 13.82
C ARG A 248 -4.35 5.55 12.84
N LEU A 249 -4.57 6.05 11.63
CA LEU A 249 -3.52 6.13 10.61
C LEU A 249 -2.69 7.39 10.80
N GLY A 250 -3.30 8.54 11.15
CA GLY A 250 -2.60 9.76 11.52
C GLY A 250 -2.12 9.75 12.98
N ILE A 251 -0.82 9.60 13.22
CA ILE A 251 -0.25 9.37 14.56
C ILE A 251 0.11 10.67 15.25
N ARG A 252 0.75 11.59 14.56
CA ARG A 252 1.18 12.87 15.14
C ARG A 252 0.04 13.91 14.89
N TRP A 253 0.05 15.07 15.57
CA TRP A 253 -1.14 15.93 15.72
C TRP A 253 -1.67 16.66 14.46
N TRP A 254 -0.78 17.16 13.61
CA TRP A 254 -1.02 17.68 12.26
C TRP A 254 -1.32 16.65 11.12
N GLU A 255 -1.38 15.33 11.39
CA GLU A 255 -1.68 14.29 10.41
C GLU A 255 -3.20 14.13 10.37
N LEU A 256 -3.86 14.97 9.55
CA LEU A 256 -5.31 14.95 9.41
C LEU A 256 -5.82 13.57 8.97
N ASP A 257 -6.60 12.93 9.82
CA ASP A 257 -7.17 11.60 9.58
C ASP A 257 -8.70 11.67 9.82
N LEU A 258 -9.44 11.93 8.76
CA LEU A 258 -10.91 12.03 8.82
C LEU A 258 -11.56 10.68 9.11
N GLY A 259 -10.96 9.56 8.67
CA GLY A 259 -11.45 8.23 8.98
C GLY A 259 -11.30 7.88 10.46
N TRP A 260 -10.19 8.27 11.10
CA TRP A 260 -10.05 8.18 12.56
C TRP A 260 -11.08 9.06 13.27
N GLY A 261 -11.29 10.30 12.82
CA GLY A 261 -12.31 11.18 13.38
C GLY A 261 -13.72 10.58 13.33
N PHE A 262 -14.09 9.99 12.20
CA PHE A 262 -15.37 9.30 12.04
C PHE A 262 -15.48 8.06 12.95
N LEU A 263 -14.43 7.24 13.03
CA LEU A 263 -14.44 6.08 13.92
C LEU A 263 -14.46 6.48 15.40
N ALA A 264 -13.77 7.55 15.78
CA ALA A 264 -13.80 8.09 17.13
C ALA A 264 -15.21 8.55 17.53
N LEU A 265 -15.97 9.13 16.58
CA LEU A 265 -17.39 9.44 16.78
C LEU A 265 -18.21 8.16 17.01
N LEU A 266 -18.02 7.11 16.19
CA LEU A 266 -18.68 5.81 16.40
C LEU A 266 -18.34 5.20 17.77
N ARG A 267 -17.08 5.31 18.20
CA ARG A 267 -16.62 4.88 19.54
C ARG A 267 -17.31 5.67 20.65
N ALA A 268 -17.41 6.99 20.51
CA ALA A 268 -18.09 7.85 21.48
C ALA A 268 -19.60 7.54 21.59
N MET A 269 -20.23 7.09 20.50
CA MET A 269 -21.62 6.63 20.49
C MET A 269 -21.78 5.19 21.01
N GLY A 270 -20.70 4.51 21.41
CA GLY A 270 -20.73 3.11 21.85
C GLY A 270 -20.96 2.09 20.73
N LEU A 271 -20.88 2.52 19.46
CA LEU A 271 -21.07 1.64 18.30
C LEU A 271 -19.77 0.93 17.90
N ALA A 272 -18.60 1.55 18.15
CA ALA A 272 -17.31 0.93 17.91
C ALA A 272 -16.61 0.57 19.22
N THR A 273 -16.21 -0.69 19.36
CA THR A 273 -15.49 -1.24 20.53
C THR A 273 -14.18 -1.90 20.10
N ASP A 274 -13.35 -2.30 21.05
CA ASP A 274 -12.05 -2.97 20.80
C ASP A 274 -11.17 -2.23 19.78
N VAL A 275 -11.19 -0.89 19.83
CA VAL A 275 -10.48 -0.03 18.89
C VAL A 275 -8.99 -0.07 19.19
N LEU A 276 -8.20 -0.57 18.24
CA LEU A 276 -6.76 -0.73 18.35
C LEU A 276 -6.02 0.54 17.93
N GLU A 277 -5.14 1.03 18.79
CA GLU A 277 -4.27 2.18 18.52
C GLU A 277 -2.80 1.74 18.37
N PRO A 278 -1.89 2.61 17.85
CA PRO A 278 -0.52 2.22 17.56
C PRO A 278 0.25 1.67 18.77
N GLY A 279 -0.02 2.17 19.98
CA GLY A 279 0.65 1.74 21.22
C GLY A 279 0.21 0.36 21.73
N GLU A 280 -0.94 -0.13 21.26
CA GLU A 280 -1.48 -1.44 21.65
C GLU A 280 -0.96 -2.56 20.73
N GLN A 281 -0.32 -2.20 19.61
CA GLN A 281 0.38 -3.13 18.76
C GLN A 281 1.80 -3.34 19.26
N SER A 282 2.06 -4.54 19.79
CA SER A 282 3.43 -4.96 20.07
C SER A 282 4.22 -4.98 18.77
N ARG A 283 5.20 -4.07 18.65
CA ARG A 283 6.32 -4.27 17.72
C ARG A 283 7.46 -4.91 18.48
N ALA A 284 7.42 -6.23 18.58
CA ALA A 284 8.63 -7.00 18.78
C ALA A 284 9.41 -7.02 17.44
N HIS A 285 10.46 -6.19 17.34
CA HIS A 285 11.67 -6.41 16.52
C HIS A 285 11.87 -5.85 15.09
N HIS A 286 10.88 -5.39 14.31
CA HIS A 286 11.14 -5.11 12.87
C HIS A 286 11.04 -3.68 12.37
N ALA A 287 10.94 -2.67 13.24
CA ALA A 287 10.95 -1.30 12.75
C ALA A 287 11.59 -0.30 13.69
N ARG A 288 12.35 0.61 13.09
CA ARG A 288 13.16 1.61 13.80
C ARG A 288 12.60 3.00 13.57
N PRO A 289 12.48 3.85 14.60
CA PRO A 289 12.12 5.24 14.41
C PRO A 289 13.10 5.92 13.45
N CYS A 290 12.58 6.58 12.41
CA CYS A 290 13.37 7.51 11.63
C CYS A 290 13.44 8.83 12.40
N VAL A 291 14.64 9.25 12.78
CA VAL A 291 14.84 10.59 13.34
C VAL A 291 14.54 11.60 12.24
N LEU A 292 13.41 12.30 12.34
CA LEU A 292 13.21 13.54 11.61
C LEU A 292 14.26 14.53 12.18
N PRO A 293 15.10 15.16 11.35
CA PRO A 293 16.12 16.07 11.87
C PRO A 293 15.43 17.19 12.64
N SER A 294 15.77 17.28 13.92
CA SER A 294 15.45 18.43 14.75
C SER A 294 16.22 19.62 14.19
N SER A 295 15.50 20.62 13.69
CA SER A 295 15.99 21.84 13.02
C SER A 295 16.41 21.68 11.55
N ILE A 296 15.56 22.20 10.67
CA ILE A 296 15.99 22.70 9.37
C ILE A 296 16.77 23.99 9.68
N ARG A 297 18.10 23.91 9.75
CA ARG A 297 18.91 25.12 9.58
C ARG A 297 18.96 25.39 8.08
N PRO A 298 18.51 26.58 7.60
CA PRO A 298 18.59 26.90 6.18
C PRO A 298 20.07 27.13 5.83
N GLY A 299 20.73 26.10 5.31
CA GLY A 299 21.98 26.22 4.56
C GLY A 299 21.68 26.24 3.05
N PRO A 300 22.58 26.75 2.20
CA PRO A 300 22.28 27.04 0.79
C PRO A 300 22.01 25.81 -0.08
N ASP A 301 22.32 24.60 0.41
CA ASP A 301 22.20 23.38 -0.37
C ASP A 301 21.07 22.49 0.19
N ALA A 302 19.98 22.45 -0.56
CA ALA A 302 18.74 21.79 -0.19
C ALA A 302 18.87 20.27 0.03
N MET A 303 18.30 19.84 1.16
CA MET A 303 17.50 18.63 1.40
C MET A 303 18.08 17.25 0.97
N VAL A 304 18.99 16.71 1.79
CA VAL A 304 19.21 15.26 1.88
C VAL A 304 19.08 14.81 3.34
N LEU A 305 18.00 14.09 3.66
CA LEU A 305 17.81 13.45 4.96
C LEU A 305 18.68 12.20 5.05
N ARG A 306 19.83 12.28 5.72
CA ARG A 306 20.69 11.12 6.02
C ARG A 306 20.15 10.36 7.24
N CYS A 307 19.91 9.06 7.11
CA CYS A 307 19.75 8.17 8.26
C CYS A 307 21.11 7.96 8.93
N LEU A 308 21.23 8.28 10.22
CA LEU A 308 22.43 8.00 11.00
C LEU A 308 22.39 6.54 11.50
N HIS A 309 23.41 5.77 11.13
CA HIS A 309 23.66 4.43 11.68
C HIS A 309 24.36 4.56 13.06
N PRO A 310 24.19 3.62 14.01
CA PRO A 310 24.81 3.72 15.35
C PRO A 310 26.35 3.64 15.37
N SER A 311 26.99 3.40 14.23
CA SER A 311 28.44 3.46 14.07
C SER A 311 28.76 4.78 13.36
N GLY A 312 29.17 5.81 14.12
CA GLY A 312 29.41 7.18 13.65
C GLY A 312 30.50 7.37 12.57
N ARG A 313 30.29 6.80 11.39
CA ARG A 313 31.05 7.09 10.17
C ARG A 313 30.05 7.22 9.02
N GLY A 314 29.85 8.45 8.57
CA GLY A 314 28.96 8.74 7.45
C GLY A 314 29.57 8.28 6.13
N THR A 315 28.93 7.33 5.47
CA THR A 315 29.06 7.10 4.02
C THR A 315 27.71 7.42 3.36
N PRO A 316 27.70 8.22 2.28
CA PRO A 316 26.48 8.44 1.50
C PRO A 316 26.18 7.20 0.65
N CYS A 317 24.99 6.61 0.80
CA CYS A 317 24.46 5.64 -0.16
C CYS A 317 23.92 6.41 -1.37
N PHE A 318 24.68 6.43 -2.45
CA PHE A 318 24.15 6.73 -3.78
C PHE A 318 23.62 5.42 -4.39
N ASP A 319 22.36 5.44 -4.83
CA ASP A 319 21.81 4.44 -5.75
C ASP A 319 22.49 4.57 -7.11
N SER A 320 23.11 3.50 -7.62
CA SER A 320 23.33 3.24 -9.04
C SER A 320 23.63 1.75 -9.29
N PRO A 321 23.21 1.17 -10.43
CA PRO A 321 23.28 -0.26 -10.69
C PRO A 321 24.66 -0.64 -11.23
N CYS A 322 25.44 -1.44 -10.50
CA CYS A 322 26.65 -2.03 -11.06
C CYS A 322 26.31 -3.30 -11.84
N SER A 323 26.35 -3.17 -13.17
CA SER A 323 26.45 -4.28 -14.13
C SER A 323 27.86 -4.91 -14.03
N PRO A 324 28.02 -6.24 -14.14
CA PRO A 324 29.29 -6.91 -13.89
C PRO A 324 30.16 -6.94 -15.16
N LEU A 325 30.82 -5.84 -15.53
CA LEU A 325 31.74 -5.79 -16.68
C LEU A 325 32.63 -4.52 -16.63
N ALA A 326 33.37 -4.30 -15.55
CA ALA A 326 34.41 -3.27 -15.51
C ALA A 326 35.43 -3.55 -14.39
N CYS A 327 36.18 -4.63 -14.52
CA CYS A 327 37.37 -4.85 -13.70
C CYS A 327 38.48 -5.48 -14.54
N VAL A 328 38.80 -4.84 -15.66
CA VAL A 328 40.03 -5.06 -16.43
C VAL A 328 40.49 -3.67 -16.86
N GLN A 329 41.78 -3.38 -16.65
CA GLN A 329 42.51 -2.12 -16.95
C GLN A 329 42.42 -1.00 -15.91
N ALA A 330 43.33 -1.06 -14.92
CA ALA A 330 44.11 0.12 -14.48
C ALA A 330 45.23 -0.32 -13.52
N ARG A 331 46.32 -0.88 -14.06
CA ARG A 331 47.62 -0.92 -13.39
C ARG A 331 48.66 -0.32 -14.32
N ALA A 332 49.00 0.95 -14.11
CA ALA A 332 50.34 1.47 -14.36
C ALA A 332 50.50 2.90 -13.84
N SER A 333 51.69 3.18 -13.30
CA SER A 333 52.32 4.50 -13.10
C SER A 333 52.05 5.29 -11.79
N ARG A 334 52.85 4.90 -10.78
CA ARG A 334 53.70 5.72 -9.88
C ARG A 334 53.11 6.57 -8.72
N PRO A 335 53.90 6.76 -7.64
CA PRO A 335 53.42 6.98 -6.28
C PRO A 335 53.73 8.39 -5.77
N SER A 336 52.92 8.93 -4.86
CA SER A 336 53.37 9.66 -3.66
C SER A 336 52.20 10.26 -2.88
N ARG A 337 52.34 10.23 -1.55
CA ARG A 337 51.56 10.97 -0.53
C ARG A 337 50.11 10.52 -0.30
N CYS A 338 49.97 9.45 0.49
CA CYS A 338 48.96 9.44 1.55
C CYS A 338 49.51 8.63 2.74
N GLY A 339 49.87 9.34 3.80
CA GLY A 339 50.24 8.75 5.08
C GLY A 339 48.99 8.34 5.83
N LEU A 340 48.60 7.08 5.70
CA LEU A 340 47.70 6.40 6.64
C LEU A 340 48.23 4.97 6.81
N ARG A 341 48.76 4.69 8.01
CA ARG A 341 49.12 3.35 8.46
C ARG A 341 47.84 2.49 8.51
N CYS A 342 47.85 1.35 7.83
CA CYS A 342 46.88 0.28 8.08
C CYS A 342 47.27 -0.42 9.40
N PRO A 343 46.32 -0.76 10.29
CA PRO A 343 46.63 -1.63 11.41
C PRO A 343 46.92 -3.05 10.90
N ASP A 344 48.01 -3.61 11.42
CA ASP A 344 48.56 -4.92 11.11
C ASP A 344 47.55 -6.05 11.36
N SER A 345 47.43 -6.94 10.39
CA SER A 345 46.83 -8.27 10.54
C SER A 345 47.86 -9.20 11.18
N PRO A 346 47.54 -9.94 12.27
CA PRO A 346 48.33 -11.11 12.64
C PRO A 346 47.80 -12.34 11.89
N ALA A 347 48.46 -12.67 10.79
CA ALA A 347 48.44 -14.04 10.27
C ALA A 347 49.65 -14.79 10.85
N SER A 348 49.39 -15.82 11.67
CA SER A 348 50.08 -17.12 11.67
C SER A 348 50.04 -17.79 13.04
N ARG A 349 49.33 -18.91 13.14
CA ARG A 349 49.77 -20.13 13.82
C ARG A 349 48.93 -21.31 13.33
N PHE A 350 49.63 -22.30 12.79
CA PHE A 350 49.17 -23.59 12.29
C PHE A 350 48.47 -24.44 13.38
N HIS A 351 47.42 -25.21 13.03
CA HIS A 351 47.52 -26.67 12.85
C HIS A 351 46.18 -27.30 12.36
N PRO A 352 46.21 -28.39 11.57
CA PRO A 352 45.05 -29.00 10.94
C PRO A 352 44.53 -30.20 11.77
N LYS A 353 43.22 -30.32 11.93
CA LYS A 353 42.49 -31.57 12.22
C LYS A 353 40.99 -31.28 12.25
N LEU A 354 40.24 -31.92 11.35
CA LEU A 354 38.81 -32.33 11.41
C LEU A 354 38.13 -32.17 10.04
N LEU A 355 38.50 -33.08 9.14
CA LEU A 355 37.68 -33.52 8.02
C LEU A 355 37.58 -35.04 8.17
N ALA A 356 36.46 -35.51 8.72
CA ALA A 356 35.89 -36.84 8.52
C ALA A 356 34.69 -36.99 9.47
N TRP A 357 33.46 -36.83 8.96
CA TRP A 357 32.39 -37.73 9.39
C TRP A 357 31.46 -37.97 8.20
N THR A 358 31.25 -39.26 7.98
CA THR A 358 30.82 -39.89 6.75
C THR A 358 29.32 -40.00 6.65
N ARG A 359 28.85 -40.07 5.40
CA ARG A 359 27.53 -40.56 4.99
C ARG A 359 27.26 -41.97 5.54
N SER A 360 26.02 -42.21 5.95
CA SER A 360 25.19 -43.43 5.80
C SER A 360 24.29 -43.52 7.05
N THR A 361 22.98 -43.31 6.96
CA THR A 361 21.90 -44.25 6.62
C THR A 361 20.64 -43.49 7.07
N TRP A 362 19.53 -43.48 6.34
CA TRP A 362 18.40 -44.37 6.61
C TRP A 362 17.37 -44.22 5.48
N ARG A 363 17.04 -45.34 4.84
CA ARG A 363 15.77 -45.62 4.17
C ARG A 363 14.85 -46.35 5.17
N SER A 364 13.57 -46.45 4.80
CA SER A 364 12.45 -47.18 5.42
C SER A 364 11.84 -46.59 6.70
N SER A 365 10.75 -45.84 6.54
CA SER A 365 9.36 -46.29 6.79
C SER A 365 8.40 -45.35 6.08
#